data_AF-A0A3S5B1H9-F1
#
_entry.id   AF-A0A3S5B1H9-F1
#
_cell.length_a   1.000
_cell.length_b   1.000
_cell.length_c   1.000
_cell.angle_alpha   90.00
_cell.angle_beta   90.00
_cell.angle_gamma   90.00
#
_symmetry.space_group_name_H-M   'P 1'
#
loop_
_entity.id
_entity.type
_entity.pdbx_description
1 polymer ?
#
loop_
_entity_poly.entity_id
_entity_poly.type
_entity_poly.pdbx_seq_one_letter_code
_entity_poly.pdbx_strand_id
1 'polypeptide(L)'
;MDKILISNNKNDVEFFLNTYILGVLTALINKKINTDDIQKLLFRPGIIEYLTKLGIDKQYIHIILAGTELEDIESLIPANLHQETLKLIDICLNNFNDMYLEDNIYIGIDIKDHKLS
;
A
#
# COMPACT_ATOMS: atom_id res chain seq x y z
N MET A 1 -2.40 15.33 -6.96
CA MET A 1 -2.48 14.34 -5.86
C MET A 1 -1.25 14.63 -5.04
N ASP A 2 -1.39 15.48 -4.03
CA ASP A 2 -0.25 16.21 -3.47
C ASP A 2 0.14 15.59 -2.12
N LYS A 3 0.44 14.29 -2.16
CA LYS A 3 1.16 13.59 -1.10
C LYS A 3 2.42 13.05 -1.76
N ILE A 4 3.56 13.67 -1.45
CA ILE A 4 4.81 13.36 -2.13
C ILE A 4 5.74 12.73 -1.10
N LEU A 5 5.89 11.41 -1.19
CA LEU A 5 7.07 10.76 -0.65
C LEU A 5 8.25 11.21 -1.54
N ILE A 6 9.22 11.90 -0.95
CA ILE A 6 10.43 12.29 -1.66
C ILE A 6 11.58 11.52 -1.03
N SER A 7 12.08 10.53 -1.77
CA SER A 7 13.38 9.92 -1.49
C SER A 7 14.17 9.84 -2.79
N ASN A 8 15.48 10.03 -2.67
CA ASN A 8 16.43 9.83 -3.75
C ASN A 8 16.90 8.38 -3.83
N ASN A 9 16.46 7.52 -2.90
CA ASN A 9 16.82 6.11 -2.82
C ASN A 9 15.58 5.24 -3.03
N LYS A 10 15.67 4.31 -3.99
CA LYS A 10 14.62 3.32 -4.28
C LYS A 10 14.32 2.42 -3.08
N ASN A 11 15.34 1.96 -2.34
CA ASN A 11 15.17 1.07 -1.17
C ASN A 11 14.30 1.73 -0.09
N ASP A 12 14.53 3.02 0.17
CA ASP A 12 13.72 3.80 1.11
C ASP A 12 12.27 3.95 0.65
N VAL A 13 12.05 4.16 -0.67
CA VAL A 13 10.70 4.21 -1.25
C VAL A 13 9.99 2.89 -1.07
N GLU A 14 10.67 1.78 -1.32
CA GLU A 14 10.13 0.43 -1.18
C GLU A 14 9.86 0.07 0.28
N PHE A 15 10.74 0.47 1.20
CA PHE A 15 10.51 0.35 2.64
C PHE A 15 9.24 1.09 3.06
N PHE A 16 9.10 2.35 2.63
CA PHE A 16 7.92 3.15 2.95
C PHE A 16 6.65 2.55 2.34
N LEU A 17 6.72 2.12 1.07
CA LEU A 17 5.61 1.48 0.38
C LEU A 17 5.17 0.20 1.11
N ASN A 18 6.11 -0.67 1.49
CA ASN A 18 5.83 -1.89 2.23
C ASN A 18 5.19 -1.59 3.61
N THR A 19 5.71 -0.58 4.30
CA THR A 19 5.15 -0.10 5.57
C THR A 19 3.72 0.42 5.40
N TYR A 20 3.46 1.19 4.34
CA TYR A 20 2.13 1.72 4.04
C TYR A 20 1.15 0.60 3.70
N ILE A 21 1.53 -0.34 2.84
CA ILE A 21 0.74 -1.54 2.52
C ILE A 21 0.38 -2.30 3.79
N LEU A 22 1.37 -2.60 4.64
CA LEU A 22 1.17 -3.31 5.90
C LEU A 22 0.16 -2.59 6.79
N GLY A 23 0.27 -1.26 6.93
CA GLY A 23 -0.65 -0.45 7.72
C GLY A 23 -2.08 -0.50 7.19
N VAL A 24 -2.28 -0.39 5.88
CA VAL A 24 -3.61 -0.48 5.25
C VAL A 24 -4.23 -1.86 5.47
N LEU A 25 -3.48 -2.95 5.22
CA LEU A 25 -3.97 -4.32 5.43
C LEU A 25 -4.28 -4.61 6.91
N THR A 26 -3.44 -4.10 7.82
CA THR A 26 -3.66 -4.23 9.26
C THR A 26 -4.92 -3.48 9.71
N ALA A 27 -5.21 -2.31 9.13
CA ALA A 27 -6.45 -1.59 9.42
C ALA A 27 -7.68 -2.35 8.87
N LEU A 28 -7.57 -2.95 7.68
CA LEU A 28 -8.62 -3.77 7.07
C LEU A 28 -8.95 -5.01 7.93
N ILE A 29 -7.94 -5.80 8.29
CA ILE A 29 -8.15 -7.04 9.06
C ILE A 29 -8.76 -6.77 10.44
N ASN A 30 -8.45 -5.62 11.04
CA ASN A 30 -9.02 -5.16 12.30
C ASN A 30 -10.35 -4.42 12.13
N LYS A 31 -10.93 -4.43 10.92
CA LYS A 31 -12.21 -3.80 10.57
C LYS A 31 -12.28 -2.32 10.92
N LYS A 32 -11.15 -1.60 10.80
CA LYS A 32 -11.06 -0.15 11.03
C LYS A 32 -11.31 0.66 9.77
N ILE A 33 -11.10 0.02 8.62
CA ILE A 33 -11.44 0.50 7.28
C ILE A 33 -12.06 -0.67 6.50
N ASN A 34 -12.68 -0.39 5.36
CA ASN A 34 -13.26 -1.40 4.46
C ASN A 34 -12.50 -1.51 3.12
N THR A 35 -12.95 -2.41 2.25
CA THR A 35 -12.36 -2.63 0.92
C THR A 35 -12.49 -1.41 -0.01
N ASP A 36 -13.55 -0.61 0.09
CA ASP A 36 -13.64 0.67 -0.63
C ASP A 36 -12.53 1.65 -0.21
N ASP A 37 -12.21 1.68 1.08
CA ASP A 37 -11.18 2.57 1.63
C ASP A 37 -9.78 2.15 1.20
N ILE A 38 -9.48 0.85 1.20
CA ILE A 38 -8.16 0.37 0.76
C ILE A 38 -7.93 0.67 -0.74
N GLN A 39 -8.98 0.62 -1.56
CA GLN A 39 -8.92 1.00 -2.99
C GLN A 39 -8.65 2.49 -3.18
N LYS A 40 -9.28 3.36 -2.37
CA LYS A 40 -9.01 4.81 -2.37
C LYS A 40 -7.58 5.13 -1.94
N LEU A 41 -7.02 4.33 -1.03
CA LEU A 41 -5.70 4.53 -0.44
C LEU A 41 -4.56 4.08 -1.33
N LEU A 42 -4.62 2.86 -1.88
CA LEU A 42 -3.48 2.27 -2.58
C LEU A 42 -3.85 1.20 -3.62
N PHE A 43 -4.84 0.35 -3.34
CA PHE A 43 -5.10 -0.84 -4.15
C PHE A 43 -5.99 -0.54 -5.35
N ARG A 44 -5.39 0.00 -6.42
CA ARG A 44 -6.09 0.30 -7.67
C ARG A 44 -5.16 0.23 -8.89
N PRO A 45 -5.69 -0.06 -10.10
CA PRO A 45 -4.88 -0.23 -11.31
C PRO A 45 -3.93 0.93 -11.62
N GLY A 46 -4.38 2.18 -11.42
CA GLY A 46 -3.54 3.36 -11.68
C GLY A 46 -2.26 3.42 -10.83
N ILE A 47 -2.26 2.83 -9.63
CA ILE A 47 -1.06 2.75 -8.78
C ILE A 47 -0.08 1.71 -9.30
N ILE A 48 -0.57 0.56 -9.79
CA ILE A 48 0.24 -0.51 -10.38
C ILE A 48 1.05 0.04 -11.55
N GLU A 49 0.39 0.74 -12.48
CA GLU A 49 1.05 1.37 -13.63
C GLU A 49 2.09 2.41 -13.20
N TYR A 50 1.75 3.23 -12.21
CA TYR A 50 2.63 4.28 -11.70
C TYR A 50 3.91 3.70 -11.08
N LEU A 51 3.79 2.74 -10.16
CA LEU A 51 4.94 2.13 -9.49
C LEU A 51 5.80 1.32 -10.46
N THR A 52 5.19 0.67 -11.45
CA THR A 52 5.93 -0.02 -12.53
C THR A 52 6.81 0.95 -13.32
N LYS A 53 6.29 2.15 -13.66
CA LYS A 53 7.05 3.19 -14.36
C LYS A 53 8.21 3.75 -13.51
N LEU A 54 8.08 3.74 -12.18
CA LEU A 54 9.14 4.12 -11.25
C LEU A 54 10.19 3.02 -11.04
N GLY A 55 10.03 1.84 -11.64
CA GLY A 55 10.97 0.74 -11.50
C GLY A 55 10.96 0.08 -10.11
N ILE A 56 9.86 0.21 -9.36
CA ILE A 56 9.63 -0.48 -8.09
C ILE A 56 9.65 -2.00 -8.32
N ASP A 57 10.19 -2.74 -7.34
CA ASP A 57 10.29 -4.19 -7.42
C ASP A 57 8.91 -4.84 -7.63
N LYS A 58 8.90 -5.86 -8.49
CA LYS A 58 7.70 -6.59 -8.87
C LYS A 58 6.99 -7.21 -7.67
N GLN A 59 7.70 -7.54 -6.60
CA GLN A 59 7.07 -8.09 -5.40
C GLN A 59 6.02 -7.14 -4.81
N TYR A 60 6.29 -5.83 -4.74
CA TYR A 60 5.31 -4.87 -4.24
C TYR A 60 4.17 -4.65 -5.22
N ILE A 61 4.46 -4.69 -6.52
CA ILE A 61 3.44 -4.64 -7.57
C ILE A 61 2.48 -5.82 -7.44
N HIS A 62 2.99 -7.03 -7.19
CA HIS A 62 2.16 -8.22 -6.99
C HIS A 62 1.31 -8.13 -5.71
N ILE A 63 1.84 -7.58 -4.62
CA ILE A 63 1.05 -7.35 -3.40
C ILE A 63 -0.08 -6.36 -3.66
N ILE A 64 0.20 -5.27 -4.38
CA ILE A 64 -0.82 -4.27 -4.70
C ILE A 64 -1.88 -4.84 -5.65
N LEU A 65 -1.47 -5.62 -6.64
CA LEU A 65 -2.40 -6.33 -7.51
C LEU A 65 -3.26 -7.32 -6.72
N ALA A 66 -2.68 -8.14 -5.85
CA ALA A 66 -3.48 -9.03 -5.00
C ALA A 66 -4.44 -8.26 -4.08
N GLY A 67 -4.03 -7.08 -3.61
CA GLY A 67 -4.88 -6.19 -2.84
C GLY A 67 -6.04 -5.57 -3.64
N THR A 68 -5.95 -5.43 -4.96
CA THR A 68 -7.10 -4.98 -5.79
C THR A 68 -8.22 -6.00 -5.80
N GLU A 69 -7.88 -7.28 -5.71
CA GLU A 69 -8.83 -8.40 -5.74
C GLU A 69 -9.57 -8.62 -4.40
N LEU A 70 -9.18 -7.92 -3.32
CA LEU A 70 -9.77 -8.14 -2.00
C LEU A 70 -11.25 -7.72 -1.94
N GLU A 71 -11.65 -6.72 -2.72
CA GLU A 71 -13.06 -6.32 -2.83
C GLU A 71 -13.89 -7.42 -3.53
N ASP A 72 -13.38 -8.00 -4.61
CA ASP A 72 -14.01 -9.15 -5.27
C ASP A 72 -14.10 -10.36 -4.33
N ILE A 73 -13.06 -10.62 -3.53
CA ILE A 73 -13.07 -11.68 -2.51
C ILE A 73 -14.14 -11.41 -1.45
N GLU A 74 -14.26 -10.18 -0.96
CA GLU A 74 -15.31 -9.81 0.01
C GLU A 74 -16.71 -10.03 -0.57
N SER A 75 -16.93 -9.64 -1.83
CA SER A 75 -18.21 -9.70 -2.53
C SER A 75 -18.61 -11.14 -2.92
N LEU A 76 -17.67 -11.95 -3.40
CA LEU A 76 -17.95 -13.28 -3.95
C LEU A 76 -17.78 -14.41 -2.92
N ILE A 77 -16.77 -14.31 -2.06
CA ILE A 77 -16.35 -15.37 -1.13
C ILE A 77 -15.86 -14.78 0.21
N PRO A 78 -16.72 -14.07 0.96
CA PRO A 78 -16.34 -13.28 2.13
C PRO A 78 -15.61 -14.06 3.23
N ALA A 79 -15.85 -15.38 3.32
CA ALA A 79 -15.16 -16.27 4.25
C ALA A 79 -13.63 -16.28 4.06
N ASN A 80 -13.14 -16.01 2.84
CA ASN A 80 -11.72 -16.03 2.52
C ASN A 80 -11.02 -14.69 2.74
N LEU A 81 -11.75 -13.57 2.83
CA LEU A 81 -11.17 -12.22 2.94
C LEU A 81 -10.14 -12.12 4.07
N HIS A 82 -10.48 -12.65 5.25
CA HIS A 82 -9.60 -12.63 6.41
C HIS A 82 -8.29 -13.38 6.16
N GLN A 83 -8.37 -14.57 5.55
CA GLN A 83 -7.20 -15.40 5.27
C GLN A 83 -6.33 -14.78 4.17
N GLU A 84 -6.92 -14.26 3.10
CA GLU A 84 -6.14 -13.62 2.02
C GLU A 84 -5.47 -12.34 2.52
N THR A 85 -6.14 -11.56 3.36
CA THR A 85 -5.54 -10.38 4.00
C THR A 85 -4.34 -10.77 4.89
N LEU A 86 -4.46 -11.84 5.69
CA LEU A 86 -3.34 -12.34 6.51
C LEU A 86 -2.13 -12.75 5.67
N LYS A 87 -2.34 -13.44 4.55
CA LYS A 87 -1.23 -13.83 3.66
C LYS A 87 -0.47 -12.61 3.14
N LEU A 88 -1.17 -11.55 2.76
CA LEU A 88 -0.53 -10.31 2.30
C LEU A 88 0.22 -9.61 3.44
N ILE A 89 -0.32 -9.61 4.66
CA ILE A 89 0.36 -9.11 5.86
C ILE A 89 1.66 -9.89 6.10
N ASP A 90 1.61 -11.23 6.06
CA ASP A 90 2.79 -12.08 6.27
C ASP A 90 3.89 -11.82 5.23
N ILE A 91 3.51 -11.63 3.95
CA ILE A 91 4.45 -11.23 2.89
C ILE A 91 5.10 -9.88 3.24
N CYS A 92 4.31 -8.88 3.62
CA CYS A 92 4.84 -7.56 3.97
C CYS A 92 5.79 -7.62 5.18
N LEU A 93 5.47 -8.43 6.20
CA LEU A 93 6.33 -8.63 7.36
C LEU A 93 7.66 -9.29 6.97
N ASN A 94 7.62 -10.30 6.11
CA ASN A 94 8.82 -11.00 5.65
C ASN A 94 9.74 -10.10 4.80
N ASN A 95 9.18 -9.18 4.02
CA ASN A 95 9.97 -8.23 3.21
C ASN A 95 10.94 -7.39 4.06
N PHE A 96 10.61 -7.10 5.32
CA PHE A 96 11.49 -6.31 6.19
C PHE A 96 12.80 -7.01 6.56
N ASN A 97 12.90 -8.34 6.41
CA ASN A 97 14.13 -9.07 6.71
C ASN A 97 15.30 -8.69 5.80
N ASP A 98 14.97 -8.23 4.58
CA ASP A 98 15.95 -7.91 3.53
C ASP A 98 16.07 -6.40 3.27
N MET A 99 15.41 -5.57 4.09
CA MET A 99 15.37 -4.12 3.92
C MET A 99 16.23 -3.39 4.95
N TYR A 100 16.86 -2.30 4.52
CA TYR A 100 17.56 -1.37 5.39
C TYR A 100 17.25 0.07 4.95
N LEU A 101 17.14 0.97 5.93
CA LEU A 101 17.02 2.40 5.69
C LEU A 101 18.43 3.00 5.58
N GLU A 102 18.70 3.78 4.53
CA GLU A 102 20.04 4.34 4.27
C GLU A 102 20.23 5.78 4.81
N ASP A 103 19.30 6.26 5.65
CA ASP A 103 19.15 7.63 6.14
C ASP A 103 18.76 8.66 5.06
N ASN A 104 17.93 9.65 5.46
CA ASN A 104 17.38 10.78 4.66
C ASN A 104 16.01 10.58 3.95
N ILE A 105 15.02 9.98 4.61
CA ILE A 105 13.63 10.00 4.12
C ILE A 105 12.94 11.32 4.51
N TYR A 106 12.37 12.02 3.53
CA TYR A 106 11.53 13.20 3.74
C TYR A 106 10.09 12.91 3.31
N ILE A 107 9.14 13.13 4.23
CA ILE A 107 7.71 13.05 3.92
C ILE A 107 7.17 14.47 3.80
N GLY A 108 6.78 14.86 2.58
CA GLY A 108 6.05 16.09 2.31
C GLY A 108 4.56 15.82 2.21
N ILE A 109 3.77 16.36 3.14
CA ILE A 109 2.30 16.33 3.07
C ILE A 109 1.83 17.76 2.85
N ASP A 110 1.24 18.03 1.68
CA ASP A 110 0.57 19.29 1.40
C ASP A 110 -0.93 19.13 1.69
N ILE A 111 -1.47 20.01 2.54
CA ILE A 111 -2.90 20.08 2.83
C ILE A 111 -3.42 21.34 2.16
N LYS A 112 -4.02 21.19 0.98
CA LYS A 112 -4.78 22.27 0.37
C LYS A 112 -6.04 22.52 1.18
N ASP A 113 -6.02 23.54 2.02
CA ASP A 113 -7.21 24.07 2.67
C ASP A 113 -8.19 24.54 1.59
N HIS A 114 -9.22 23.74 1.31
CA HIS A 114 -10.42 24.27 0.68
C HIS A 114 -11.12 25.16 1.70
N LYS A 115 -10.75 26.45 1.74
CA LYS A 115 -11.65 27.47 2.27
C LYS A 115 -12.94 27.35 1.47
N LEU A 116 -14.00 26.90 2.13
CA LEU A 116 -15.38 27.03 1.65
C LEU A 116 -15.62 28.53 1.44
N SER A 117 -15.55 28.97 0.18
CA SER A 117 -16.06 30.26 -0.28
C SER A 117 -17.52 30.12 -0.67
#